data_AF-A0A317MX35-F1
#
_entry.id   AF-A0A317MX35-F1
#
_cell.length_a   1.000
_cell.length_b   1.000
_cell.length_c   1.000
_cell.angle_alpha   90.00
_cell.angle_beta   90.00
_cell.angle_gamma   90.00
#
_symmetry.space_group_name_H-M   'P 1'
#
loop_
_entity.id
_entity.type
_entity.pdbx_description
1 polymer ?
#
loop_
_entity_poly.entity_id
_entity_poly.type
_entity_poly.pdbx_seq_one_letter_code
_entity_poly.pdbx_strand_id
1 'polypeptide(L)'
;MSTSPALLAYEVYAQTGEQGCFVFAASHEAAITQGAAELDIAVDTIECALRMPEFDRYAPGPVPLAALLEQGCEFVCPTCGQTISSGARDKKGQPLQPVISGDEVYCCAAHAPAAQA
;
A
#
# COMPACT_ATOMS: atom_id res chain seq x y z
N MET A 1 26.27 -14.07 -18.53
CA MET A 1 24.83 -13.97 -18.29
C MET A 1 24.68 -12.99 -17.13
N SER A 2 24.29 -11.75 -17.39
CA SER A 2 24.07 -10.79 -16.31
C SER A 2 22.72 -11.12 -15.68
N THR A 3 22.74 -11.74 -14.51
CA THR A 3 21.54 -11.91 -13.69
C THR A 3 21.13 -10.53 -13.21
N SER A 4 19.98 -10.03 -13.64
CA SER A 4 19.40 -8.83 -13.03
C SER A 4 19.26 -9.06 -11.52
N PRO A 5 19.60 -8.08 -10.67
CA PRO A 5 19.46 -8.25 -9.23
C PRO A 5 18.00 -8.50 -8.86
N ALA A 6 17.77 -9.36 -7.87
CA ALA A 6 16.42 -9.60 -7.35
C ALA A 6 15.86 -8.31 -6.76
N LEU A 7 14.60 -7.99 -7.09
CA LEU A 7 13.90 -6.86 -6.50
C LEU A 7 13.30 -7.28 -5.17
N LEU A 8 13.53 -6.46 -4.14
CA LEU A 8 13.07 -6.66 -2.78
C LEU A 8 12.05 -5.59 -2.44
N ALA A 9 11.06 -5.92 -1.61
CA ALA A 9 10.02 -4.98 -1.21
C ALA A 9 10.48 -4.06 -0.07
N TYR A 10 10.18 -2.78 -0.20
CA TYR A 10 10.43 -1.77 0.83
C TYR A 10 9.19 -0.93 1.06
N GLU A 11 8.95 -0.59 2.31
CA GLU A 11 7.98 0.43 2.71
C GLU A 11 8.73 1.73 3.01
N VAL A 12 8.33 2.83 2.39
CA VAL A 12 9.06 4.10 2.41
C VAL A 12 8.19 5.20 3.01
N TYR A 13 8.76 5.94 3.97
CA TYR A 13 8.09 7.00 4.73
C TYR A 13 8.87 8.32 4.64
N ALA A 14 8.13 9.43 4.55
CA ALA A 14 8.66 10.79 4.63
C ALA A 14 8.72 11.29 6.09
N GLN A 15 9.63 12.22 6.39
CA GLN A 15 9.85 12.81 7.74
C GLN A 15 8.62 13.46 8.38
N THR A 16 7.63 13.81 7.59
CA THR A 16 6.41 14.50 8.03
C THR A 16 5.14 13.72 7.69
N GLY A 17 5.27 12.51 7.14
CA GLY A 17 4.19 11.84 6.42
C GLY A 17 3.33 10.93 7.31
N GLU A 18 2.02 11.16 7.28
CA GLU A 18 1.00 10.15 7.66
C GLU A 18 0.85 9.07 6.56
N GLN A 19 1.42 9.29 5.37
CA GLN A 19 1.34 8.40 4.21
C GLN A 19 2.74 7.93 3.77
N GLY A 20 2.87 6.62 3.59
CA GLY A 20 4.04 5.97 2.98
C GLY A 20 3.68 5.29 1.65
N CYS A 21 4.68 4.72 0.98
CA CYS A 21 4.48 3.91 -0.23
C CYS A 21 5.27 2.60 -0.19
N PHE A 22 4.89 1.63 -1.02
CA PHE A 22 5.63 0.39 -1.20
C PHE A 22 6.34 0.39 -2.56
N VAL A 23 7.63 0.07 -2.57
CA VAL A 23 8.46 -0.01 -3.78
C VAL A 23 9.23 -1.32 -3.84
N PHE A 24 9.56 -1.76 -5.06
CA PHE A 24 10.40 -2.93 -5.30
C PHE A 24 11.75 -2.50 -5.88
N ALA A 25 12.82 -2.68 -5.11
CA ALA A 25 14.15 -2.18 -5.46
C ALA A 25 15.25 -3.20 -5.19
N ALA A 26 16.37 -3.09 -5.91
CA ALA A 26 17.53 -3.97 -5.76
C ALA A 26 18.38 -3.66 -4.51
N SER A 27 18.22 -2.46 -3.95
CA SER A 27 18.95 -1.99 -2.77
C SER A 27 18.13 -0.96 -1.99
N HIS A 28 18.56 -0.68 -0.75
CA HIS A 28 17.93 0.32 0.11
C HIS A 28 18.01 1.73 -0.47
N GLU A 29 19.15 2.12 -1.03
CA GLU A 29 19.35 3.43 -1.68
C GLU A 29 18.46 3.61 -2.93
N ALA A 30 18.28 2.52 -3.69
CA ALA A 30 17.36 2.51 -4.82
C ALA A 30 15.90 2.64 -4.34
N ALA A 31 15.54 1.97 -3.24
CA ALA A 31 14.21 2.11 -2.64
C ALA A 31 13.90 3.53 -2.18
N ILE A 32 14.85 4.21 -1.53
CA ILE A 32 14.71 5.62 -1.15
C ILE A 32 14.48 6.50 -2.38
N THR A 33 15.31 6.33 -3.42
CA THR A 33 15.21 7.12 -4.65
C THR A 33 13.86 6.93 -5.34
N GLN A 34 13.42 5.68 -5.44
CA GLN A 34 12.18 5.33 -6.10
C GLN A 34 10.96 5.77 -5.26
N GLY A 35 10.98 5.55 -3.95
CA GLY A 35 9.92 5.98 -3.04
C GLY A 35 9.77 7.50 -2.96
N ALA A 36 10.88 8.26 -3.01
CA ALA A 36 10.81 9.72 -3.12
C ALA A 36 10.12 10.17 -4.41
N ALA A 37 10.38 9.49 -5.53
CA ALA A 37 9.71 9.77 -6.80
C ALA A 37 8.21 9.41 -6.75
N GLU A 38 7.83 8.27 -6.16
CA GLU A 38 6.42 7.88 -5.99
C GLU A 38 5.64 8.85 -5.09
N LEU A 39 6.29 9.41 -4.07
CA LEU A 39 5.71 10.40 -3.17
C LEU A 39 5.80 11.85 -3.69
N ASP A 40 6.45 12.08 -4.84
CA ASP A 40 6.75 13.41 -5.41
C ASP A 40 7.46 14.35 -4.43
N ILE A 41 8.48 13.84 -3.74
CA ILE A 41 9.29 14.58 -2.75
C ILE A 41 10.79 14.43 -3.01
N ALA A 42 11.59 15.25 -2.34
CA ALA A 42 13.04 15.17 -2.43
C ALA A 42 13.59 13.99 -1.61
N VAL A 43 14.66 13.34 -2.10
CA VAL A 43 15.27 12.16 -1.45
C VAL A 43 15.68 12.42 0.01
N ASP A 44 16.13 13.63 0.33
CA ASP A 44 16.54 14.04 1.67
C ASP A 44 15.36 14.25 2.65
N THR A 45 14.13 14.24 2.15
CA THR A 45 12.91 14.28 2.98
C THR A 45 12.39 12.89 3.38
N ILE A 46 12.99 11.83 2.85
CA ILE A 46 12.71 10.45 3.26
C ILE A 46 13.28 10.22 4.64
N GLU A 47 12.43 9.77 5.57
CA GLU A 47 12.85 9.43 6.92
C GLU A 47 13.41 8.01 6.98
N CYS A 48 12.68 7.07 6.39
CA CYS A 48 13.09 5.69 6.38
C CYS A 48 12.56 4.90 5.18
N ALA A 49 13.30 3.85 4.84
CA ALA A 49 12.85 2.76 3.99
C ALA A 49 13.05 1.45 4.76
N LEU A 50 11.95 0.77 5.07
CA LEU A 50 11.91 -0.47 5.85
C LEU A 50 11.83 -1.67 4.91
N ARG A 51 12.56 -2.74 5.19
CA ARG A 51 12.46 -3.98 4.42
C ARG A 51 11.19 -4.74 4.79
N MET A 52 10.47 -5.21 3.77
CA MET A 52 9.24 -6.00 3.92
C MET A 52 9.37 -7.37 3.24
N PRO A 53 10.16 -8.32 3.78
CA PRO A 53 10.41 -9.61 3.13
C PRO A 53 9.15 -10.40 2.78
N GLU A 54 8.07 -10.24 3.54
CA GLU A 54 6.77 -10.86 3.29
C GLU A 54 6.18 -10.49 1.91
N PHE A 55 6.59 -9.36 1.34
CA PHE A 55 6.11 -8.84 0.08
C PHE A 55 7.06 -9.08 -1.10
N ASP A 56 8.26 -9.61 -0.88
CA ASP A 56 9.22 -9.90 -1.96
C ASP A 56 8.61 -10.81 -3.04
N ARG A 57 7.67 -11.69 -2.66
CA ARG A 57 6.96 -12.59 -3.58
C ARG A 57 6.11 -11.86 -4.62
N TYR A 58 5.79 -10.59 -4.42
CA TYR A 58 5.00 -9.77 -5.32
C TYR A 58 5.85 -8.95 -6.29
N ALA A 59 7.18 -9.04 -6.23
CA ALA A 59 8.07 -8.32 -7.14
C ALA A 59 7.75 -8.67 -8.62
N PRO A 60 7.76 -7.69 -9.55
CA PRO A 60 8.13 -6.28 -9.38
C PRO A 60 7.00 -5.36 -8.86
N GLY A 61 5.87 -5.91 -8.46
CA GLY A 61 4.72 -5.18 -7.92
C GLY A 61 3.55 -5.01 -8.91
N PRO A 62 2.47 -4.34 -8.47
CA PRO A 62 2.28 -3.80 -7.11
C PRO A 62 2.02 -4.88 -6.06
N VAL A 63 2.15 -4.52 -4.77
CA VAL A 63 1.63 -5.38 -3.69
C VAL A 63 0.09 -5.38 -3.78
N PRO A 64 -0.58 -6.53 -3.79
CA PRO A 64 -2.04 -6.57 -3.85
C PRO A 64 -2.69 -5.84 -2.67
N LEU A 65 -3.75 -5.07 -2.91
CA LEU A 65 -4.48 -4.32 -1.87
C LEU A 65 -4.96 -5.20 -0.71
N ALA A 66 -5.31 -6.45 -0.99
CA ALA A 66 -5.68 -7.44 0.04
C ALA A 66 -4.52 -7.70 1.02
N ALA A 67 -3.30 -7.87 0.50
CA ALA A 67 -2.12 -8.10 1.32
C ALA A 67 -1.74 -6.84 2.13
N LEU A 68 -1.91 -5.66 1.55
CA LEU A 68 -1.72 -4.39 2.26
C LEU A 68 -2.73 -4.20 3.40
N LEU A 69 -4.02 -4.52 3.17
CA LEU A 69 -5.05 -4.50 4.20
C LEU A 69 -4.73 -5.47 5.35
N GLU A 70 -4.29 -6.68 5.03
CA GLU A 70 -3.89 -7.69 6.02
C GLU A 70 -2.70 -7.23 6.86
N GLN A 71 -1.76 -6.48 6.26
CA GLN A 71 -0.63 -5.87 6.95
C GLN A 71 -1.03 -4.68 7.86
N GLY A 72 -2.26 -4.19 7.71
CA GLY A 72 -2.78 -3.08 8.50
C GLY A 72 -2.67 -1.72 7.82
N CYS A 73 -2.35 -1.66 6.51
CA CYS A 73 -2.42 -0.41 5.76
C CYS A 73 -3.85 0.14 5.76
N GLU A 74 -3.96 1.45 5.91
CA GLU A 74 -5.24 2.14 5.93
C GLU A 74 -5.62 2.62 4.52
N PHE A 75 -6.90 2.47 4.20
CA PHE A 75 -7.50 2.94 2.95
C PHE A 75 -8.70 3.82 3.27
N VAL A 76 -9.11 4.63 2.32
CA VAL A 76 -10.32 5.47 2.45
C VAL A 76 -11.36 4.96 1.47
N CYS A 77 -12.56 4.64 1.95
CA CYS A 77 -13.65 4.27 1.07
C CYS A 77 -14.00 5.46 0.16
N PRO A 78 -13.88 5.35 -1.17
CA PRO A 78 -14.09 6.48 -2.07
C PRO A 78 -15.56 6.97 -2.07
N THR A 79 -16.50 6.12 -1.66
CA THR A 79 -17.93 6.44 -1.64
C THR A 79 -18.36 7.25 -0.43
N CYS A 80 -17.77 7.00 0.75
CA CYS A 80 -18.26 7.58 2.01
C CYS A 80 -17.18 8.22 2.89
N GLY A 81 -15.90 8.11 2.51
CA GLY A 81 -14.77 8.65 3.26
C GLY A 81 -14.43 7.89 4.54
N GLN A 82 -15.06 6.73 4.81
CA GLN A 82 -14.74 5.91 5.98
C GLN A 82 -13.33 5.32 5.84
N THR A 83 -12.49 5.51 6.86
CA THR A 83 -11.20 4.82 6.96
C THR A 83 -11.41 3.32 7.15
N ILE A 84 -10.69 2.54 6.36
CA ILE A 84 -10.70 1.09 6.31
C ILE A 84 -9.30 0.63 6.74
N SER A 85 -9.24 -0.08 7.84
CA SER A 85 -8.02 -0.70 8.34
C SER A 85 -8.36 -2.04 8.97
N SER A 86 -7.34 -2.82 9.32
CA SER A 86 -7.54 -4.11 9.97
C SER A 86 -8.35 -3.94 11.26
N GLY A 87 -9.51 -4.60 11.34
CA GLY A 87 -10.40 -4.51 12.50
C GLY A 87 -11.29 -3.25 12.56
N ALA A 88 -11.29 -2.40 11.53
CA ALA A 88 -12.17 -1.23 11.47
C ALA A 88 -13.66 -1.60 11.60
N ARG A 89 -14.44 -0.72 12.23
CA ARG A 89 -15.87 -0.90 12.49
C ARG A 89 -16.69 0.25 11.92
N ASP A 90 -17.93 -0.03 11.56
CA ASP A 90 -18.89 0.98 11.14
C ASP A 90 -19.43 1.81 12.34
N LYS A 91 -20.30 2.79 12.05
CA LYS A 91 -20.93 3.65 13.07
C LYS A 91 -21.83 2.90 14.06
N LYS A 92 -22.21 1.66 13.75
CA LYS A 92 -23.01 0.78 14.61
C LYS A 92 -22.13 -0.19 15.41
N GLY A 93 -20.80 -0.09 15.28
CA GLY A 93 -19.84 -0.96 15.92
C GLY A 93 -19.70 -2.33 15.27
N GLN A 94 -20.23 -2.53 14.06
CA GLN A 94 -20.08 -3.78 13.32
C GLN A 94 -18.75 -3.78 12.55
N PRO A 95 -18.02 -4.92 12.48
CA PRO A 95 -16.82 -5.02 11.66
C PRO A 95 -17.10 -4.65 10.21
N LEU A 96 -16.22 -3.85 9.61
CA LEU A 96 -16.28 -3.60 8.18
C LEU A 96 -16.01 -4.91 7.41
N GLN A 97 -16.57 -4.99 6.20
CA GLN A 97 -16.32 -6.09 5.27
C GLN A 97 -15.76 -5.47 3.99
N PRO A 98 -14.45 -5.18 3.96
CA PRO A 98 -13.85 -4.48 2.85
C PRO A 98 -14.03 -5.26 1.54
N VAL A 99 -14.32 -4.55 0.46
CA VAL A 99 -14.40 -5.10 -0.89
C VAL A 99 -13.39 -4.38 -1.75
N ILE A 100 -12.53 -5.14 -2.42
CA ILE A 100 -11.58 -4.60 -3.39
C ILE A 100 -12.24 -4.65 -4.76
N SER A 101 -12.21 -3.53 -5.48
CA SER A 101 -12.68 -3.44 -6.86
C SER A 101 -11.73 -2.55 -7.65
N GLY A 102 -11.05 -3.14 -8.65
CA GLY A 102 -9.94 -2.48 -9.32
C GLY A 102 -8.82 -2.12 -8.34
N ASP A 103 -8.41 -0.86 -8.35
CA ASP A 103 -7.35 -0.31 -7.51
C ASP A 103 -7.90 0.41 -6.25
N GLU A 104 -9.16 0.17 -5.90
CA GLU A 104 -9.82 0.82 -4.76
C GLU A 104 -10.34 -0.19 -3.72
N VAL A 105 -10.36 0.26 -2.47
CA VAL A 105 -10.94 -0.49 -1.33
C VAL A 105 -12.20 0.21 -0.83
N TYR A 106 -13.30 -0.54 -0.78
CA TYR A 106 -14.61 -0.09 -0.33
C TYR A 106 -14.94 -0.69 1.03
N CYS A 107 -15.61 0.05 1.92
CA CYS A 107 -15.89 -0.44 3.27
C CYS A 107 -16.94 -1.57 3.31
N CYS A 108 -17.73 -1.73 2.25
CA CYS A 108 -18.73 -2.78 2.09
C CYS A 108 -19.14 -2.96 0.61
N ALA A 109 -19.78 -4.09 0.31
CA ALA A 109 -20.24 -4.44 -1.04
C ALA A 109 -21.25 -3.44 -1.64
N ALA A 110 -22.04 -2.75 -0.80
CA ALA A 110 -23.00 -1.76 -1.27
C ALA A 110 -22.35 -0.49 -1.84
N HIS A 111 -21.08 -0.22 -1.45
CA HIS A 111 -20.33 0.93 -1.94
C HIS A 111 -19.43 0.58 -3.13
N ALA A 112 -19.04 -0.69 -3.25
CA ALA A 112 -18.28 -1.15 -4.40
C ALA A 112 -19.15 -1.06 -5.68
N PRO A 113 -18.59 -0.62 -6.81
CA PRO A 113 -19.29 -0.67 -8.08
C PRO A 113 -19.63 -2.13 -8.40
N ALA A 114 -20.80 -2.35 -8.99
CA ALA A 114 -21.16 -3.69 -9.47
C ALA A 114 -20.10 -4.17 -10.45
N ALA A 115 -19.58 -5.39 -10.22
CA ALA A 115 -18.68 -6.03 -11.17
C ALA A 115 -19.39 -6.09 -12.52
N GLN A 116 -18.90 -5.34 -13.51
CA GLN A 116 -19.38 -5.46 -14.88
C GLN A 116 -18.87 -6.81 -15.40
N ALA A 117 -19.80 -7.73 -15.64
CA ALA A 117 -19.54 -9.06 -16.18
C ALA A 117 -19.10 -9.00 -17.65
#